data_AF-A0A938SG67-F1
#
_entry.id   AF-A0A938SG67-F1
#
_cell.length_a   1.000
_cell.length_b   1.000
_cell.length_c   1.000
_cell.angle_alpha   90.00
_cell.angle_beta   90.00
_cell.angle_gamma   90.00
#
_symmetry.space_group_name_H-M   'P 1'
#
loop_
_entity.id
_entity.type
_entity.pdbx_description
1 polymer ?
#
loop_
_entity_poly.entity_id
_entity_poly.type
_entity_poly.pdbx_seq_one_letter_code
_entity_poly.pdbx_strand_id
1 'polypeptide(L)'
;MTRLLIFTCFFASGACGLAYEVLWTRMLTLVFGTTVYSTSVVLTVFMAGLGLGAALGGRYADRLRNPLRAYGILEVAIGLYCFFTPSLVRGIEALYVGWAVPTAPTAMLALRAGLSFLALIPPTVLMGATLPMLSRFFVQRLEAVGHEVGQLYGINTAGAAFGCFAAGFLAVPTLGVNGTIW
;
A
#
# COMPACT_ATOMS: atom_id res chain seq x y z
N MET A 1 -2.85 -3.29 -28.01
CA MET A 1 -2.98 -4.39 -27.02
C MET A 1 -2.17 -4.10 -25.75
N THR A 2 -0.92 -3.66 -25.82
CA THR A 2 -0.08 -3.39 -24.63
C THR A 2 -0.62 -2.32 -23.69
N ARG A 3 -1.21 -1.23 -24.20
CA ARG A 3 -1.81 -0.17 -23.35
C ARG A 3 -2.94 -0.69 -22.46
N LEU A 4 -3.85 -1.47 -23.04
CA LEU A 4 -5.01 -2.00 -22.31
C LEU A 4 -4.55 -2.92 -21.17
N LEU A 5 -3.58 -3.80 -21.43
CA LEU A 5 -2.97 -4.64 -20.40
C LEU A 5 -2.39 -3.82 -19.25
N ILE A 6 -1.65 -2.75 -19.56
CA ILE A 6 -1.06 -1.91 -18.50
C ILE A 6 -2.15 -1.21 -17.70
N PHE A 7 -3.22 -0.72 -18.33
CA PHE A 7 -4.35 -0.12 -17.62
C PHE A 7 -5.08 -1.12 -16.74
N THR A 8 -5.30 -2.35 -17.21
CA THR A 8 -5.91 -3.41 -16.40
C THR A 8 -5.02 -3.77 -15.21
N CYS A 9 -3.71 -3.90 -15.42
CA CYS A 9 -2.76 -4.13 -14.32
C CYS A 9 -2.76 -2.97 -13.32
N PHE A 10 -2.83 -1.73 -13.79
CA PHE A 10 -2.82 -0.57 -12.91
C PHE A 10 -4.12 -0.38 -12.13
N PHE A 11 -5.25 -0.77 -12.72
CA PHE A 11 -6.54 -0.91 -12.04
C PHE A 11 -6.46 -1.97 -10.95
N ALA A 12 -5.96 -3.17 -11.28
CA ALA A 12 -5.81 -4.27 -10.34
C ALA A 12 -4.85 -3.91 -9.19
N SER A 13 -3.73 -3.26 -9.50
CA SER A 13 -2.78 -2.74 -8.51
C SER A 13 -3.41 -1.73 -7.57
N GLY A 14 -4.20 -0.77 -8.10
CA GLY A 14 -4.97 0.17 -7.26
C GLY A 14 -5.98 -0.55 -6.35
N ALA A 15 -6.72 -1.51 -6.91
CA ALA A 15 -7.68 -2.31 -6.15
C ALA A 15 -7.01 -3.12 -5.03
N CYS A 16 -5.92 -3.83 -5.34
CA CYS A 16 -5.16 -4.57 -4.36
C CYS A 16 -4.54 -3.63 -3.31
N GLY A 17 -3.91 -2.54 -3.71
CA GLY A 17 -3.24 -1.62 -2.78
C GLY A 17 -4.14 -1.11 -1.67
N LEU A 18 -5.34 -0.67 -2.03
CA LEU A 18 -6.31 -0.12 -1.07
C LEU A 18 -7.15 -1.21 -0.40
N ALA A 19 -7.34 -2.37 -1.01
CA ALA A 19 -7.84 -3.55 -0.30
C ALA A 19 -6.88 -3.96 0.84
N TYR A 20 -5.58 -4.01 0.56
CA TYR A 20 -4.55 -4.30 1.57
C TYR A 20 -4.47 -3.22 2.65
N GLU A 21 -4.65 -1.94 2.32
CA GLU A 21 -4.76 -0.88 3.33
C GLU A 21 -5.90 -1.15 4.32
N VAL A 22 -7.08 -1.53 3.83
CA VAL A 22 -8.24 -1.89 4.67
C VAL A 22 -7.92 -3.11 5.54
N LEU A 23 -7.30 -4.15 4.96
CA LEU A 23 -6.92 -5.36 5.68
C LEU A 23 -5.89 -5.07 6.77
N TRP A 24 -4.81 -4.36 6.44
CA TRP A 24 -3.76 -3.97 7.39
C TRP A 24 -4.33 -3.13 8.52
N THR A 25 -5.20 -2.17 8.22
CA THR A 25 -5.90 -1.38 9.24
C THR A 25 -6.67 -2.28 10.18
N ARG A 26 -7.43 -3.25 9.68
CA ARG A 26 -8.17 -4.20 10.52
C ARG A 26 -7.25 -5.11 11.33
N MET A 27 -6.22 -5.69 10.72
CA MET A 27 -5.27 -6.58 11.39
C MET A 27 -4.53 -5.85 12.53
N LEU A 28 -4.00 -4.66 12.27
CA LEU A 28 -3.27 -3.90 13.28
C LEU A 28 -4.21 -3.39 14.39
N THR A 29 -5.46 -3.06 14.05
CA THR A 29 -6.47 -2.72 15.06
C THR A 29 -6.83 -3.92 15.94
N LEU A 30 -6.83 -5.14 15.41
CA LEU A 30 -7.04 -6.37 16.19
C LEU A 30 -5.86 -6.64 17.13
N VAL A 31 -4.62 -6.36 16.71
CA VAL A 31 -3.41 -6.57 17.53
C VAL A 31 -3.26 -5.49 18.61
N PHE A 32 -3.42 -4.22 18.26
CA PHE A 32 -3.15 -3.09 19.17
C PHE A 32 -4.37 -2.67 19.99
N GLY A 33 -5.57 -3.13 19.61
CA GLY A 33 -6.85 -2.73 20.18
C GLY A 33 -7.52 -1.58 19.40
N THR A 34 -8.84 -1.54 19.44
CA THR A 34 -9.68 -0.56 18.74
C THR A 34 -9.54 0.82 19.35
N THR A 35 -8.63 1.64 18.83
CA THR A 35 -8.45 3.03 19.22
C THR A 35 -8.34 3.90 17.98
N VAL A 36 -8.93 5.10 18.03
CA VAL A 36 -8.80 6.10 16.95
C VAL A 36 -7.33 6.35 16.60
N TYR A 37 -6.46 6.37 17.62
CA TYR A 37 -5.02 6.52 17.46
C TYR A 37 -4.38 5.46 16.55
N SER A 38 -4.79 4.20 16.64
CA SER A 38 -4.18 3.13 15.83
C SER A 38 -4.51 3.29 14.36
N THR A 39 -5.78 3.58 14.04
CA THR A 39 -6.21 3.86 12.67
C THR A 39 -5.55 5.11 12.11
N SER A 40 -5.45 6.19 12.90
CA SER A 40 -4.79 7.44 12.47
C SER A 40 -3.32 7.23 12.19
N VAL A 41 -2.61 6.43 13.00
CA VAL A 41 -1.20 6.09 12.77
C VAL A 41 -1.05 5.31 11.47
N VAL A 42 -1.84 4.26 11.26
CA VAL A 42 -1.78 3.44 10.04
C VAL A 42 -1.97 4.30 8.79
N LEU A 43 -3.03 5.13 8.77
CA LEU A 43 -3.30 6.04 7.66
C LEU A 43 -2.16 7.05 7.44
N THR A 44 -1.61 7.59 8.54
CA THR A 44 -0.50 8.54 8.47
C THR A 44 0.74 7.90 7.85
N VAL A 45 1.11 6.69 8.31
CA VAL A 45 2.24 5.95 7.76
C VAL A 45 1.99 5.60 6.30
N PHE A 46 0.78 5.15 5.96
CA PHE A 46 0.42 4.78 4.60
C PHE A 46 0.55 5.97 3.63
N MET A 47 -0.02 7.11 3.99
CA MET A 47 0.07 8.34 3.18
C MET A 47 1.50 8.88 3.12
N ALA A 48 2.25 8.85 4.23
CA ALA A 48 3.66 9.24 4.25
C ALA A 48 4.52 8.35 3.35
N GLY A 49 4.28 7.04 3.38
CA GLY A 49 4.95 6.06 2.54
C GLY A 49 4.63 6.25 1.06
N LEU A 50 3.36 6.42 0.69
CA LEU A 50 2.97 6.75 -0.68
C LEU A 50 3.64 8.03 -1.18
N GLY A 51 3.66 9.10 -0.37
CA GLY A 51 4.32 10.36 -0.69
C GLY A 51 5.83 10.21 -0.87
N LEU A 52 6.49 9.50 0.05
CA LEU A 52 7.92 9.17 -0.07
C LEU A 52 8.22 8.33 -1.31
N GLY A 53 7.40 7.32 -1.58
CA GLY A 53 7.47 6.46 -2.75
C GLY A 53 7.32 7.24 -4.05
N ALA A 54 6.36 8.17 -4.10
CA ALA A 54 6.16 9.02 -5.27
C ALA A 54 7.35 9.96 -5.52
N ALA A 55 7.91 10.55 -4.45
CA ALA A 55 9.07 11.44 -4.55
C ALA A 55 10.34 10.70 -4.98
N LEU A 56 10.63 9.55 -4.37
CA LEU A 56 11.78 8.70 -4.72
C LEU A 56 11.60 8.10 -6.11
N GLY A 57 10.41 7.54 -6.37
CA GLY A 57 10.03 6.96 -7.66
C GLY A 57 10.17 7.96 -8.79
N GLY A 58 9.71 9.20 -8.64
CA GLY A 58 9.89 10.26 -9.63
C GLY A 58 11.37 10.55 -9.94
N ARG A 59 12.20 10.69 -8.90
CA ARG A 59 13.65 10.94 -9.06
C ARG A 59 14.38 9.78 -9.74
N TYR A 60 14.01 8.54 -9.43
CA TYR A 60 14.63 7.35 -10.03
C TYR A 60 14.07 7.03 -11.42
N ALA A 61 12.80 7.33 -11.69
CA ALA A 61 12.15 7.06 -12.97
C ALA A 61 12.87 7.76 -14.13
N ASP A 62 13.32 9.01 -13.93
CA ASP A 62 14.04 9.77 -14.95
C ASP A 62 15.41 9.17 -15.33
N ARG A 63 16.02 8.37 -14.44
CA ARG A 63 17.33 7.75 -14.65
C ARG A 63 17.24 6.35 -15.28
N LEU A 64 16.06 5.75 -15.32
CA LEU A 64 15.88 4.37 -15.76
C LEU A 64 15.70 4.29 -17.27
N ARG A 65 16.48 3.41 -17.92
CA ARG A 65 16.33 3.10 -19.34
C ARG A 65 15.02 2.38 -19.68
N ASN A 66 14.45 1.64 -18.73
CA ASN A 66 13.23 0.85 -18.96
C ASN A 66 12.28 0.92 -17.74
N PRO A 67 11.48 2.00 -17.61
CA PRO A 67 10.58 2.20 -16.47
C PRO A 67 9.50 1.12 -16.34
N LEU A 68 9.08 0.49 -17.45
CA LEU A 68 8.10 -0.59 -17.42
C LEU A 68 8.62 -1.85 -16.71
N ARG A 69 9.91 -2.18 -16.87
CA ARG A 69 10.53 -3.28 -16.12
C ARG A 69 10.62 -2.95 -14.63
N ALA A 70 10.94 -1.71 -14.28
CA ALA A 70 10.98 -1.28 -12.89
C ALA A 70 9.58 -1.37 -12.25
N TYR A 71 8.53 -0.95 -12.96
CA TYR A 71 7.15 -1.14 -12.54
C TYR A 71 6.82 -2.63 -12.27
N GLY A 72 7.15 -3.53 -13.19
CA GLY A 72 6.93 -4.97 -12.99
C GLY A 72 7.68 -5.54 -11.78
N ILE A 73 8.91 -5.09 -11.53
CA ILE A 73 9.68 -5.49 -10.34
C ILE A 73 9.02 -4.97 -9.06
N LEU A 74 8.52 -3.73 -9.05
CA LEU A 74 7.80 -3.16 -7.91
C LEU A 74 6.54 -3.97 -7.60
N GLU A 75 5.72 -4.29 -8.60
CA GLU A 75 4.50 -5.10 -8.43
C GLU A 75 4.81 -6.49 -7.87
N VAL A 76 5.86 -7.16 -8.36
CA VAL A 76 6.30 -8.46 -7.82
C VAL A 76 6.78 -8.33 -6.37
N ALA A 77 7.55 -7.27 -6.06
CA ALA A 77 8.02 -7.02 -4.70
C ALA A 77 6.86 -6.73 -3.73
N ILE A 78 5.86 -5.97 -4.17
CA ILE A 78 4.62 -5.71 -3.41
C ILE A 78 3.87 -7.02 -3.19
N GLY A 79 3.66 -7.82 -4.24
CA GLY A 79 2.97 -9.11 -4.13
C GLY A 79 3.66 -10.07 -3.17
N LEU A 80 5.00 -10.16 -3.24
CA LEU A 80 5.79 -10.95 -2.28
C LEU A 80 5.63 -10.42 -0.85
N TYR A 81 5.67 -9.11 -0.66
CA TYR A 81 5.48 -8.51 0.67
C TYR A 81 4.09 -8.83 1.25
N CYS A 82 3.06 -8.69 0.42
CA CYS A 82 1.68 -9.03 0.76
C CYS A 82 1.54 -10.50 1.14
N PHE A 83 2.17 -11.41 0.41
CA PHE A 83 2.18 -12.85 0.74
C PHE A 83 2.77 -13.14 2.12
N PHE A 84 3.83 -12.42 2.54
CA PHE A 84 4.44 -12.59 3.86
C PHE A 84 3.78 -11.77 4.97
N THR A 85 2.80 -10.92 4.66
CA THR A 85 2.11 -10.04 5.62
C THR A 85 1.54 -10.81 6.82
N PRO A 86 0.84 -11.94 6.67
CA PRO A 86 0.29 -12.67 7.82
C PRO A 86 1.36 -13.09 8.83
N SER A 87 2.52 -13.54 8.32
CA SER A 87 3.65 -13.92 9.17
C SER A 87 4.29 -12.71 9.84
N LEU A 88 4.39 -11.58 9.14
CA LEU A 88 4.87 -10.33 9.69
C LEU A 88 3.98 -9.83 10.83
N VAL A 89 2.65 -9.83 10.64
CA VAL A 89 1.69 -9.39 11.66
C VAL A 89 1.75 -10.29 12.90
N ARG A 90 1.88 -11.61 12.75
CA ARG A 90 2.11 -12.51 13.89
C ARG A 90 3.39 -12.19 14.65
N GLY A 91 4.47 -11.84 13.94
CA GLY A 91 5.72 -11.40 14.57
C GLY A 91 5.56 -10.09 15.34
N ILE A 92 4.82 -9.13 14.76
CA ILE A 92 4.47 -7.86 15.41
C ILE A 92 3.64 -8.10 16.66
N GLU A 93 2.65 -8.98 16.60
CA GLU A 93 1.81 -9.36 17.74
C GLU A 93 2.65 -9.99 18.87
N ALA A 94 3.51 -10.95 18.55
CA ALA A 94 4.38 -11.59 19.54
C ALA A 94 5.33 -10.58 20.22
N LEU A 95 5.90 -9.66 19.44
CA LEU A 95 6.76 -8.60 19.95
C LEU A 95 5.95 -7.60 20.79
N TYR A 96 4.75 -7.24 20.34
CA TYR A 96 3.86 -6.32 21.06
C TYR A 96 3.46 -6.92 22.41
N VAL A 97 3.03 -8.18 22.46
CA VAL A 97 2.64 -8.87 23.70
C VAL A 97 3.85 -9.06 24.63
N GLY A 98 5.01 -9.44 24.09
CA GLY A 98 6.23 -9.63 24.88
C GLY A 98 6.74 -8.35 25.56
N TRP A 99 6.45 -7.19 24.97
CA TRP A 99 6.83 -5.87 25.49
C TRP A 99 5.66 -5.10 26.11
N ALA A 100 4.45 -5.66 26.10
CA ALA A 100 3.24 -5.11 26.72
C ALA A 100 3.28 -5.29 28.24
N VAL A 101 4.27 -4.69 28.88
CA VAL A 101 4.33 -4.46 30.33
C VAL A 101 3.41 -3.26 30.64
N PRO A 102 2.80 -3.14 31.84
CA PRO A 102 2.00 -1.96 32.22
C PRO A 102 2.88 -0.69 32.18
N THR A 103 2.94 -0.08 31.02
CA THR A 103 3.79 1.06 30.68
C THR A 103 2.92 2.30 30.49
N ALA A 104 3.52 3.48 30.54
CA ALA A 104 2.80 4.72 30.33
C ALA A 104 2.07 4.70 28.95
N PRO A 105 0.84 5.26 28.86
CA PRO A 105 0.06 5.27 27.61
C PRO A 105 0.82 5.82 26.39
N THR A 106 1.71 6.78 26.61
CA THR A 106 2.58 7.38 25.59
C THR A 106 3.63 6.40 25.05
N ALA A 107 4.19 5.54 25.90
CA ALA A 107 5.15 4.51 25.48
C ALA A 107 4.47 3.43 24.63
N MET A 108 3.25 3.03 24.98
CA MET A 108 2.46 2.10 24.16
C MET A 108 2.09 2.71 22.81
N LEU A 109 1.75 4.00 22.75
CA LEU A 109 1.49 4.69 21.50
C LEU A 109 2.74 4.73 20.60
N ALA A 110 3.91 5.05 21.18
CA ALA A 110 5.17 5.07 20.46
C ALA A 110 5.56 3.68 19.92
N LEU A 111 5.36 2.62 20.71
CA LEU A 111 5.59 1.25 20.26
C LEU A 111 4.67 0.86 19.09
N ARG A 112 3.37 1.13 19.21
CA ARG A 112 2.38 0.88 18.13
C ARG A 112 2.74 1.65 16.87
N ALA A 113 3.12 2.92 17.01
CA ALA A 113 3.55 3.74 15.89
C ALA A 113 4.81 3.20 15.24
N GLY A 114 5.83 2.83 16.02
CA GLY A 114 7.06 2.24 15.50
C GLY A 114 6.83 0.92 14.75
N LEU A 115 6.04 0.01 15.32
CA LEU A 115 5.73 -1.28 14.69
C LEU A 115 4.90 -1.10 13.42
N SER A 116 3.88 -0.24 13.44
CA SER A 116 3.06 0.08 12.26
C SER A 116 3.91 0.73 11.17
N PHE A 117 4.82 1.64 11.56
CA PHE A 117 5.73 2.31 10.65
C PHE A 117 6.65 1.31 9.94
N LEU A 118 7.30 0.43 10.70
CA LEU A 118 8.19 -0.59 10.15
C LEU A 118 7.46 -1.58 9.23
N ALA A 119 6.21 -1.90 9.55
CA ALA A 119 5.41 -2.83 8.77
C ALA A 119 4.84 -2.20 7.48
N LEU A 120 4.42 -0.94 7.51
CA LEU A 120 3.68 -0.36 6.40
C LEU A 120 4.57 0.47 5.47
N ILE A 121 5.67 1.03 5.93
CA ILE A 121 6.55 1.84 5.07
C ILE A 121 7.09 1.06 3.86
N PRO A 122 7.64 -0.15 4.00
CA PRO A 122 8.20 -0.86 2.85
C PRO A 122 7.19 -1.04 1.70
N PRO A 123 5.98 -1.62 1.90
CA PRO A 123 5.04 -1.80 0.80
C PRO A 123 4.46 -0.48 0.30
N THR A 124 4.23 0.51 1.17
CA THR A 124 3.59 1.77 0.77
C THR A 124 4.54 2.67 -0.03
N VAL A 125 5.84 2.65 0.27
CA VAL A 125 6.85 3.31 -0.56
C VAL A 125 6.94 2.66 -1.94
N LEU A 126 6.90 1.33 -2.01
CA LEU A 126 6.88 0.62 -3.30
C LEU A 126 5.62 0.94 -4.10
N MET A 127 4.44 0.94 -3.46
CA MET A 127 3.16 1.31 -4.07
C MET A 127 3.19 2.77 -4.57
N GLY A 128 3.72 3.71 -3.79
CA GLY A 128 3.83 5.11 -4.18
C GLY A 128 4.74 5.35 -5.39
N ALA A 129 5.74 4.49 -5.59
CA ALA A 129 6.66 4.58 -6.72
C ALA A 129 6.06 4.06 -8.05
N THR A 130 4.93 3.35 -8.03
CA THR A 130 4.33 2.75 -9.23
C THR A 130 3.87 3.79 -10.25
N LEU A 131 3.19 4.86 -9.79
CA LEU A 131 2.63 5.89 -10.66
C LEU A 131 3.71 6.73 -11.37
N PRO A 132 4.76 7.23 -10.69
CA PRO A 132 5.86 7.91 -11.38
C PRO A 132 6.55 7.04 -12.43
N MET A 133 6.74 5.74 -12.16
CA MET A 133 7.36 4.81 -13.12
C MET A 133 6.50 4.63 -14.37
N LEU A 134 5.19 4.41 -14.20
CA LEU A 134 4.27 4.30 -15.33
C LEU A 134 4.11 5.62 -16.08
N SER A 135 3.99 6.74 -15.37
CA SER A 135 3.94 8.07 -15.96
C SER A 135 5.12 8.30 -16.89
N ARG A 136 6.35 7.97 -16.47
CA ARG A 136 7.55 8.09 -17.32
C ARG A 136 7.50 7.24 -18.58
N PHE A 137 6.81 6.10 -18.57
CA PHE A 137 6.66 5.25 -19.75
C PHE A 137 5.66 5.83 -20.78
N PHE A 138 4.54 6.38 -20.31
CA PHE A 138 3.47 6.91 -21.17
C PHE A 138 3.71 8.36 -21.62
N VAL A 139 4.34 9.17 -20.76
CA VAL A 139 4.57 10.59 -21.00
C VAL A 139 5.90 10.77 -21.72
N GLN A 140 5.85 10.83 -23.04
CA GLN A 140 7.02 11.15 -23.89
C GLN A 140 7.06 12.62 -24.34
N ARG A 141 5.95 13.37 -24.17
CA ARG A 141 5.81 14.78 -24.54
C ARG A 141 5.10 15.55 -23.43
N LEU A 142 5.56 16.78 -23.14
CA LEU A 142 4.98 17.63 -22.09
C LEU A 142 3.49 17.94 -22.33
N GLU A 143 3.08 18.07 -23.59
CA GLU A 143 1.69 18.36 -24.00
C GLU A 143 0.72 17.25 -23.59
N ALA A 144 1.19 16.00 -23.50
CA ALA A 144 0.37 14.84 -23.17
C ALA A 144 0.36 14.52 -21.66
N VAL A 145 1.18 15.21 -20.83
CA VAL A 145 1.34 14.92 -19.40
C VAL A 145 -0.02 14.91 -18.69
N GLY A 146 -0.82 15.97 -18.86
CA GLY A 146 -2.09 16.11 -18.14
C GLY A 146 -3.09 14.99 -18.47
N HIS A 147 -3.21 14.64 -19.75
CA HIS A 147 -4.16 13.61 -20.20
C HIS A 147 -3.70 12.19 -19.81
N GLU A 148 -2.43 11.85 -20.06
CA GLU A 148 -1.90 10.50 -19.81
C GLU A 148 -1.76 10.21 -18.32
N VAL A 149 -1.25 11.17 -17.53
CA VAL A 149 -1.16 11.02 -16.07
C VAL A 149 -2.55 11.03 -15.45
N GLY A 150 -3.45 11.90 -15.93
CA GLY A 150 -4.83 11.95 -15.47
C GLY A 150 -5.57 10.63 -15.71
N GLN A 151 -5.41 10.02 -16.89
CA GLN A 151 -5.98 8.70 -17.18
C GLN A 151 -5.42 7.61 -16.28
N LEU A 152 -4.09 7.54 -16.13
CA LEU A 152 -3.46 6.58 -15.22
C LEU A 152 -3.98 6.74 -13.79
N TYR A 153 -3.94 7.96 -13.26
CA TYR A 153 -4.41 8.26 -11.90
C TYR A 153 -5.90 7.94 -11.72
N GLY A 154 -6.73 8.27 -12.70
CA GLY A 154 -8.16 7.96 -12.69
C GLY A 154 -8.44 6.46 -12.66
N ILE A 155 -7.75 5.67 -13.48
CA ILE A 155 -7.90 4.20 -13.52
C ILE A 155 -7.45 3.58 -12.20
N ASN A 156 -6.32 4.02 -11.65
CA ASN A 156 -5.83 3.53 -10.35
C ASN A 156 -6.78 3.90 -9.22
N THR A 157 -7.30 5.12 -9.21
CA THR A 157 -8.27 5.60 -8.21
C THR A 157 -9.59 4.83 -8.31
N ALA A 158 -10.07 4.53 -9.53
CA ALA A 158 -11.26 3.71 -9.73
C ALA A 158 -11.04 2.28 -9.22
N GLY A 159 -9.86 1.70 -9.49
CA GLY A 159 -9.44 0.41 -8.94
C GLY A 159 -9.42 0.43 -7.41
N ALA A 160 -8.78 1.45 -6.83
CA ALA A 160 -8.72 1.68 -5.39
C ALA A 160 -10.10 1.74 -4.74
N ALA A 161 -11.02 2.53 -5.29
CA ALA A 161 -12.39 2.63 -4.79
C ALA A 161 -13.10 1.27 -4.83
N PHE A 162 -12.96 0.53 -5.94
CA PHE A 162 -13.47 -0.82 -6.05
C PHE A 162 -12.85 -1.78 -5.03
N GLY A 163 -11.53 -1.72 -4.83
CA GLY A 163 -10.79 -2.53 -3.86
C GLY A 163 -11.20 -2.28 -2.42
N CYS A 164 -11.32 -1.01 -2.00
CA CYS A 164 -11.86 -0.64 -0.69
C CYS A 164 -13.26 -1.19 -0.47
N PHE A 165 -14.14 -1.03 -1.47
CA PHE A 165 -15.52 -1.51 -1.39
C PHE A 165 -15.55 -3.04 -1.28
N ALA A 166 -14.88 -3.74 -2.18
CA ALA A 166 -14.84 -5.19 -2.21
C ALA A 166 -14.23 -5.77 -0.93
N ALA A 167 -13.09 -5.24 -0.47
CA ALA A 167 -12.45 -5.71 0.76
C ALA A 167 -13.31 -5.40 1.99
N GLY A 168 -13.75 -4.15 2.14
CA GLY A 168 -14.44 -3.68 3.34
C GLY A 168 -15.86 -4.22 3.53
N PHE A 169 -16.61 -4.39 2.43
CA PHE A 169 -18.05 -4.70 2.47
C PHE A 169 -18.41 -6.10 1.96
N LEU A 170 -17.56 -6.74 1.13
CA LEU A 170 -17.85 -8.06 0.58
C LEU A 170 -16.94 -9.12 1.19
N ALA A 171 -15.62 -8.99 1.00
CA ALA A 171 -14.67 -10.03 1.33
C ALA A 171 -14.45 -10.17 2.84
N VAL A 172 -14.17 -9.09 3.57
CA VAL A 172 -13.99 -9.18 5.02
C VAL A 172 -15.24 -9.72 5.74
N PRO A 173 -16.48 -9.29 5.43
CA PRO A 173 -17.67 -9.86 6.05
C PRO A 173 -17.94 -11.32 5.72
N THR A 174 -17.58 -11.80 4.52
CA THR A 174 -17.90 -13.18 4.07
C THR A 174 -16.78 -14.19 4.33
N LEU A 175 -15.54 -13.80 4.10
CA LEU A 175 -14.34 -14.65 4.20
C LEU A 175 -13.53 -14.40 5.48
N GLY A 176 -13.84 -13.31 6.21
CA GLY A 176 -13.02 -12.84 7.32
C GLY A 176 -11.69 -12.23 6.85
N VAL A 177 -10.93 -11.66 7.80
CA VAL A 177 -9.64 -11.00 7.51
C VAL A 177 -8.61 -12.00 6.98
N ASN A 178 -8.54 -13.19 7.58
CA ASN A 178 -7.60 -14.24 7.15
C ASN A 178 -7.95 -14.88 5.80
N GLY A 179 -9.23 -14.92 5.40
CA GLY A 179 -9.62 -15.43 4.09
C GLY A 179 -9.45 -14.40 2.97
N THR A 180 -9.53 -13.10 3.29
CA THR A 180 -9.43 -12.02 2.30
C THR A 180 -7.98 -11.67 1.92
N ILE A 181 -7.01 -12.02 2.76
CA ILE A 181 -5.60 -11.69 2.52
C ILE A 181 -4.92 -12.55 1.44
N TRP A 182 -5.54 -13.69 1.08
CA TRP A 182 -4.98 -14.65 0.11
C TRP A 182 -5.60 -14.51 -1.27
#